data_AF-A0A4S2LKD3-F1
#
_entry.id   AF-A0A4S2LKD3-F1
#
_cell.length_a   1.000
_cell.length_b   1.000
_cell.length_c   1.000
_cell.angle_alpha   90.00
_cell.angle_beta   90.00
_cell.angle_gamma   90.00
#
_symmetry.space_group_name_H-M   'P 1'
#
loop_
_entity.id
_entity.type
_entity.pdbx_description
1 polymer ?
#
loop_
_entity_poly.entity_id
_entity_poly.type
_entity_poly.pdbx_seq_one_letter_code
_entity_poly.pdbx_strand_id
1 'polypeptide(L)'
;MNGELDFTQSLIRRLEIMRPSRSDIQRFLSFKQPSLTPGTKDVVQRLQNSGLHVCLVSGGFYPLVEPVAKLLNVPLENVYCNQLLFRDDGAYLGFDDTAPTCRSDGKATVVDSLIRRFQTGVIIVGDGMTDAKACPPATFFIGFGGNADRPPVRAATPYFCTTMQELLELFRSVGLVL
;
A
#
# COMPACT_ATOMS: atom_id res chain seq x y z
N MET A 1 -8.73 4.25 11.00
CA MET A 1 -8.18 4.64 12.32
C MET A 1 -8.24 6.15 12.41
N ASN A 2 -8.93 6.71 13.42
CA ASN A 2 -9.16 8.15 13.59
C ASN A 2 -7.93 8.90 14.18
N GLY A 3 -6.71 8.39 14.01
CA GLY A 3 -5.48 9.07 14.46
C GLY A 3 -5.19 9.04 15.96
N GLU A 4 -6.02 8.40 16.79
CA GLU A 4 -5.91 8.44 18.27
C GLU A 4 -4.99 7.36 18.88
N LEU A 5 -4.65 6.30 18.15
CA LEU A 5 -3.67 5.29 18.58
C LEU A 5 -2.44 5.37 17.69
N ASP A 6 -1.25 5.34 18.30
CA ASP A 6 0.01 5.13 17.58
C ASP A 6 -0.13 3.85 16.73
N PHE A 7 0.00 4.00 15.42
CA PHE A 7 -0.17 2.92 14.44
C PHE A 7 0.66 1.69 14.84
N THR A 8 1.88 1.93 15.31
CA THR A 8 2.82 0.91 15.77
C THR A 8 2.25 0.13 16.95
N GLN A 9 1.77 0.81 17.98
CA GLN A 9 1.16 0.17 19.16
C GLN A 9 -0.11 -0.60 18.78
N SER A 10 -0.94 -0.06 17.88
CA SER A 10 -2.13 -0.76 17.38
C SER A 10 -1.76 -2.02 16.60
N LEU A 11 -0.68 -1.99 15.81
CA LEU A 11 -0.16 -3.14 15.09
C LEU A 11 0.34 -4.23 16.05
N ILE A 12 1.17 -3.84 17.03
CA ILE A 12 1.70 -4.75 18.05
C ILE A 12 0.55 -5.45 18.79
N ARG A 13 -0.39 -4.70 19.37
CA ARG A 13 -1.52 -5.27 20.13
C ARG A 13 -2.35 -6.24 19.30
N ARG A 14 -2.61 -5.91 18.03
CA ARG A 14 -3.37 -6.80 17.13
C ARG A 14 -2.63 -8.10 16.87
N LEU A 15 -1.31 -8.05 16.68
CA LEU A 15 -0.50 -9.24 16.45
C LEU A 15 -0.29 -10.08 17.72
N GLU A 16 -0.19 -9.46 18.88
CA GLU A 16 -0.12 -10.17 20.17
C GLU A 16 -1.39 -10.96 20.46
N ILE A 17 -2.55 -10.46 20.03
CA ILE A 17 -3.83 -11.17 20.12
C ILE A 17 -3.91 -12.28 19.08
N MET A 18 -3.59 -11.99 17.82
CA MET A 18 -3.79 -12.95 16.72
C MET A 18 -2.75 -14.07 16.67
N ARG A 19 -1.47 -13.74 16.92
CA ARG A 19 -0.30 -14.63 16.81
C ARG A 19 -0.37 -15.60 15.61
N PRO A 20 -0.57 -15.11 14.38
CA PRO A 20 -0.85 -15.97 13.23
C PRO A 20 0.36 -16.86 12.92
N SER A 21 0.18 -18.17 12.84
CA SER A 21 1.21 -19.09 12.35
C SER A 21 1.36 -19.01 10.84
N ARG A 22 2.46 -19.54 10.30
CA ARG A 22 2.67 -19.67 8.86
C ARG A 22 1.54 -20.50 8.21
N SER A 23 1.09 -21.56 8.87
CA SER A 23 -0.03 -22.39 8.42
C SER A 23 -1.37 -21.65 8.42
N ASP A 24 -1.62 -20.76 9.38
CA ASP A 24 -2.86 -19.97 9.42
C ASP A 24 -2.95 -19.05 8.20
N ILE A 25 -1.85 -18.42 7.84
CA ILE A 25 -1.76 -17.54 6.67
C ILE A 25 -1.96 -18.34 5.38
N GLN A 26 -1.26 -19.47 5.24
CA GLN A 26 -1.42 -20.33 4.06
C GLN A 26 -2.86 -20.84 3.93
N ARG A 27 -3.47 -21.26 5.05
CA ARG A 27 -4.87 -21.69 5.09
C ARG A 27 -5.80 -20.54 4.72
N PHE A 28 -5.59 -19.34 5.25
CA PHE A 28 -6.39 -18.16 4.90
C PHE A 28 -6.33 -17.88 3.40
N LEU A 29 -5.13 -17.88 2.82
CA LEU A 29 -4.93 -17.64 1.39
C LEU A 29 -5.49 -18.76 0.50
N SER A 30 -5.64 -19.99 1.00
CA SER A 30 -6.18 -21.11 0.21
C SER A 30 -7.67 -20.96 -0.08
N PHE A 31 -8.44 -20.28 0.79
CA PHE A 31 -9.88 -20.06 0.58
C PHE A 31 -10.26 -18.59 0.39
N LYS A 32 -9.36 -17.65 0.69
CA LYS A 32 -9.59 -16.20 0.52
C LYS A 32 -8.51 -15.57 -0.35
N GLN A 33 -8.71 -15.65 -1.66
CA GLN A 33 -7.87 -14.94 -2.61
C GLN A 33 -8.08 -13.42 -2.50
N PRO A 34 -7.03 -12.59 -2.73
CA PRO A 34 -7.21 -11.15 -2.79
C PRO A 34 -8.17 -10.75 -3.91
N SER A 35 -9.09 -9.85 -3.59
CA SER A 35 -9.94 -9.21 -4.58
C SER A 35 -9.37 -7.83 -4.91
N LEU A 36 -9.15 -7.55 -6.20
CA LEU A 36 -8.72 -6.25 -6.66
C LEU A 36 -9.93 -5.31 -6.77
N THR A 37 -9.76 -4.04 -6.43
CA THR A 37 -10.76 -3.03 -6.76
C THR A 37 -11.01 -3.03 -8.28
N PRO A 38 -12.27 -3.00 -8.76
CA PRO A 38 -12.57 -3.06 -10.18
C PRO A 38 -11.77 -2.01 -10.97
N GLY A 39 -11.13 -2.42 -12.06
CA GLY A 39 -10.30 -1.56 -12.92
C GLY A 39 -8.83 -1.44 -12.51
N THR A 40 -8.41 -1.89 -11.31
CA THR A 40 -7.02 -1.74 -10.84
C THR A 40 -6.00 -2.33 -11.81
N LYS A 41 -6.30 -3.51 -12.37
CA LYS A 41 -5.39 -4.21 -13.30
C LYS A 41 -5.14 -3.41 -14.58
N ASP A 42 -6.19 -2.80 -15.15
CA ASP A 42 -6.06 -1.98 -16.37
C ASP A 42 -5.26 -0.70 -16.10
N VAL A 43 -5.55 0.00 -14.99
CA VAL A 43 -4.80 1.20 -14.60
C VAL A 43 -3.31 0.90 -14.41
N VAL A 44 -2.98 -0.14 -13.63
CA VAL A 44 -1.59 -0.53 -13.39
C VAL A 44 -0.89 -0.92 -14.70
N GLN A 45 -1.55 -1.71 -15.55
CA GLN A 45 -0.99 -2.10 -16.84
C GLN A 45 -0.71 -0.89 -17.75
N ARG A 46 -1.59 0.11 -17.78
CA ARG A 46 -1.39 1.34 -18.57
C ARG A 46 -0.25 2.20 -18.05
N LEU A 47 -0.11 2.32 -16.73
CA LEU A 47 1.02 3.02 -16.11
C LEU A 47 2.35 2.35 -16.47
N GLN A 48 2.41 1.01 -16.34
CA GLN A 48 3.59 0.23 -16.70
C GLN A 48 3.93 0.34 -18.20
N ASN A 49 2.92 0.23 -19.08
CA ASN A 49 3.11 0.40 -20.53
C ASN A 49 3.55 1.81 -20.92
N SER A 50 3.24 2.81 -20.10
CA SER A 50 3.69 4.20 -20.27
C SER A 50 5.08 4.44 -19.67
N GLY A 51 5.75 3.38 -19.19
CA GLY A 51 7.11 3.45 -18.65
C GLY A 51 7.19 3.87 -17.17
N LEU A 52 6.07 3.96 -16.45
CA LEU A 52 6.08 4.33 -15.04
C LEU A 52 6.41 3.14 -14.14
N HIS A 53 7.19 3.40 -13.09
CA HIS A 53 7.41 2.45 -12.01
C HIS A 53 6.20 2.41 -11.08
N VAL A 54 5.52 1.27 -11.03
CA VAL A 54 4.43 1.02 -10.08
C VAL A 54 5.00 0.29 -8.85
N CYS A 55 4.73 0.82 -7.66
CA CYS A 55 5.13 0.24 -6.38
C CYS A 55 3.91 0.02 -5.48
N LEU A 56 3.93 -1.02 -4.65
CA LEU A 56 2.93 -1.26 -3.62
C LEU A 56 3.52 -0.91 -2.25
N VAL A 57 2.94 0.07 -1.55
CA VAL A 57 3.39 0.48 -0.21
C VAL A 57 2.25 0.27 0.79
N SER A 58 2.43 -0.66 1.72
CA SER A 58 1.35 -1.13 2.60
C SER A 58 1.79 -1.29 4.04
N GLY A 59 0.93 -0.92 4.99
CA GLY A 59 1.06 -1.29 6.40
C GLY A 59 0.62 -2.73 6.72
N GLY A 60 0.19 -3.48 5.70
CA GLY A 60 -0.09 -4.92 5.78
C GLY A 60 1.18 -5.77 5.76
N PHE A 61 1.02 -7.08 5.59
CA PHE A 61 2.12 -8.04 5.65
C PHE A 61 2.43 -8.67 4.30
N TYR A 62 3.71 -8.93 4.05
CA TYR A 62 4.21 -9.45 2.78
C TYR A 62 3.47 -10.69 2.27
N PRO A 63 3.15 -11.72 3.07
CA PRO A 63 2.40 -12.88 2.57
C PRO A 63 1.01 -12.54 2.00
N LEU A 64 0.43 -11.41 2.40
CA LEU A 64 -0.87 -10.94 1.93
C LEU A 64 -0.75 -9.97 0.74
N VAL A 65 0.37 -9.25 0.63
CA VAL A 65 0.62 -8.27 -0.44
C VAL A 65 1.26 -8.93 -1.66
N GLU A 66 2.09 -9.95 -1.47
CA GLU A 66 2.77 -10.67 -2.56
C GLU A 66 1.79 -11.25 -3.61
N PRO A 67 0.67 -11.90 -3.24
CA PRO A 67 -0.30 -12.37 -4.22
C PRO A 67 -0.94 -11.23 -5.02
N VAL A 68 -1.16 -10.06 -4.39
CA VAL A 68 -1.69 -8.85 -5.07
C VAL A 68 -0.67 -8.32 -6.09
N ALA A 69 0.62 -8.26 -5.72
CA ALA A 69 1.69 -7.85 -6.62
C ALA A 69 1.76 -8.76 -7.86
N LYS A 70 1.67 -10.07 -7.65
CA LYS A 70 1.64 -11.08 -8.73
C LYS A 70 0.46 -10.88 -9.67
N LEU A 71 -0.75 -10.63 -9.14
CA LEU A 71 -1.94 -10.35 -9.97
C LEU A 71 -1.82 -9.09 -10.83
N LEU A 72 -1.06 -8.11 -10.36
CA LEU A 72 -0.83 -6.82 -11.00
C LEU A 72 0.45 -6.77 -11.84
N ASN A 73 1.22 -7.87 -11.91
CA ASN A 73 2.55 -7.91 -12.52
C ASN A 73 3.49 -6.80 -11.99
N VAL A 74 3.42 -6.51 -10.69
CA VAL A 74 4.36 -5.59 -10.02
C VAL A 74 5.57 -6.42 -9.55
N PRO A 75 6.81 -6.05 -9.93
CA PRO A 75 8.01 -6.72 -9.46
C PRO A 75 8.07 -6.75 -7.93
N LEU A 76 8.52 -7.85 -7.35
CA LEU A 76 8.51 -8.02 -5.89
C LEU A 76 9.48 -7.06 -5.18
N GLU A 77 10.51 -6.58 -5.87
CA GLU A 77 11.41 -5.52 -5.41
C GLU A 77 10.76 -4.11 -5.35
N ASN A 78 9.53 -3.98 -5.84
CA ASN A 78 8.71 -2.77 -5.74
C ASN A 78 7.57 -2.93 -4.71
N VAL A 79 7.63 -3.96 -3.85
CA VAL A 79 6.68 -4.20 -2.77
C VAL A 79 7.31 -3.84 -1.43
N TYR A 80 6.72 -2.85 -0.76
CA TYR A 80 7.16 -2.33 0.54
C TYR A 80 6.06 -2.53 1.57
N CYS A 81 6.28 -3.46 2.50
CA CYS A 81 5.31 -3.77 3.55
C CYS A 81 5.97 -4.47 4.74
N ASN A 82 5.19 -4.71 5.80
CA ASN A 82 5.68 -5.35 7.01
C ASN A 82 6.00 -6.83 6.77
N GLN A 83 7.01 -7.35 7.45
CA GLN A 83 7.38 -8.77 7.38
C GLN A 83 6.98 -9.47 8.67
N LEU A 84 6.26 -10.59 8.58
CA LEU A 84 6.02 -11.45 9.73
C LEU A 84 7.23 -12.37 9.93
N LEU A 85 7.64 -12.52 11.18
CA LEU A 85 8.72 -13.42 11.58
C LEU A 85 8.11 -14.68 12.19
N PHE A 86 8.64 -15.83 11.78
CA PHE A 86 8.23 -17.14 12.25
C PHE A 86 9.43 -17.89 12.80
N ARG A 87 9.18 -18.73 13.81
CA ARG A 87 10.13 -19.75 14.23
C ARG A 87 10.22 -20.86 13.17
N ASP A 88 11.20 -21.74 13.31
CA ASP A 88 11.41 -22.88 12.40
C ASP A 88 10.19 -23.82 12.32
N ASP A 89 9.44 -23.95 13.43
CA ASP A 89 8.19 -24.71 13.51
C ASP A 89 6.97 -23.99 12.88
N GLY A 90 7.17 -22.77 12.36
CA GLY A 90 6.11 -21.97 11.75
C GLY A 90 5.27 -21.16 12.74
N ALA A 91 5.57 -21.21 14.05
CA ALA A 91 4.87 -20.41 15.05
C ALA A 91 5.23 -18.92 14.93
N TYR A 92 4.27 -18.05 15.27
CA TYR A 92 4.47 -16.60 15.29
C TYR A 92 5.60 -16.22 16.26
N LEU A 93 6.62 -15.54 15.74
CA LEU A 93 7.74 -14.99 16.52
C LEU A 93 7.60 -13.48 16.73
N GLY A 94 7.07 -12.77 15.74
CA GLY A 94 7.03 -11.31 15.75
C GLY A 94 6.81 -10.74 14.35
N PHE A 95 7.21 -9.50 14.15
CA PHE A 95 7.34 -8.86 12.85
C PHE A 95 8.67 -8.08 12.80
N ASP A 96 9.15 -7.80 11.60
CA ASP A 96 10.32 -6.96 11.39
C ASP A 96 10.01 -5.49 11.75
N ASP A 97 10.55 -5.03 12.86
CA ASP A 97 10.38 -3.67 13.38
C ASP A 97 11.33 -2.64 12.74
N THR A 98 12.23 -3.10 11.86
CA THR A 98 13.10 -2.24 11.05
C THR A 98 12.43 -1.78 9.75
N ALA A 99 11.42 -2.52 9.28
CA ALA A 99 10.63 -2.15 8.10
C ALA A 99 9.93 -0.80 8.34
N PRO A 100 10.14 0.23 7.48
CA PRO A 100 9.57 1.56 7.73
C PRO A 100 8.05 1.54 7.88
N THR A 101 7.37 0.67 7.13
CA THR A 101 5.90 0.53 7.09
C THR A 101 5.27 0.07 8.41
N CYS A 102 6.06 -0.27 9.43
CA CYS A 102 5.56 -0.58 10.77
C CYS A 102 5.25 0.69 11.59
N ARG A 103 5.72 1.85 11.13
CA ARG A 103 5.58 3.16 11.77
C ARG A 103 4.53 4.04 11.07
N SER A 104 4.05 5.04 11.78
CA SER A 104 3.01 5.97 11.30
C SER A 104 3.46 6.87 10.13
N ASP A 105 4.76 7.17 10.05
CA ASP A 105 5.45 7.91 8.98
C ASP A 105 6.14 6.99 7.96
N GLY A 106 5.94 5.67 8.07
CA GLY A 106 6.63 4.67 7.27
C GLY A 106 6.49 4.84 5.76
N LYS A 107 5.28 5.22 5.31
CA LYS A 107 5.02 5.47 3.88
C LYS A 107 5.84 6.65 3.36
N ALA A 108 5.99 7.71 4.16
CA ALA A 108 6.82 8.86 3.78
C ALA A 108 8.29 8.47 3.62
N THR A 109 8.81 7.64 4.52
CA THR A 109 10.17 7.10 4.45
C THR A 109 10.38 6.24 3.19
N VAL A 110 9.42 5.38 2.86
CA VAL A 110 9.46 4.60 1.61
C VAL A 110 9.44 5.52 0.39
N VAL A 111 8.56 6.53 0.36
CA VAL A 111 8.51 7.49 -0.74
C VAL A 111 9.84 8.22 -0.91
N ASP A 112 10.48 8.69 0.17
CA ASP A 112 11.80 9.33 0.09
C ASP A 112 12.83 8.40 -0.56
N SER A 113 12.86 7.12 -0.14
CA SER A 113 13.75 6.12 -0.74
C SER A 113 13.47 5.86 -2.22
N LEU A 114 12.20 5.90 -2.63
CA LEU A 114 11.78 5.71 -4.02
C LEU A 114 12.20 6.89 -4.89
N ILE A 115 12.05 8.12 -4.40
CA ILE A 115 12.53 9.34 -5.08
C ILE A 115 14.04 9.24 -5.30
N ARG A 116 14.81 8.83 -4.27
CA ARG A 116 16.26 8.64 -4.40
C ARG A 116 16.63 7.48 -5.34
N ARG A 117 15.89 6.38 -5.31
CA ARG A 117 16.16 5.21 -6.16
C ARG A 117 15.91 5.50 -7.63
N PHE A 118 14.79 6.14 -7.95
CA PHE A 118 14.33 6.36 -9.33
C PHE A 118 14.66 7.75 -9.87
N GLN A 119 15.20 8.66 -9.04
CA GLN A 119 15.58 10.02 -9.41
C GLN A 119 14.42 10.79 -10.09
N THR A 120 13.20 10.57 -9.61
CA THR A 120 11.98 11.17 -10.16
C THR A 120 10.94 11.42 -9.07
N GLY A 121 9.93 12.22 -9.39
CA GLY A 121 8.80 12.50 -8.51
C GLY A 121 7.94 11.25 -8.27
N VAL A 122 7.24 11.24 -7.14
CA VAL A 122 6.35 10.14 -6.76
C VAL A 122 4.93 10.67 -6.58
N ILE A 123 3.96 9.97 -7.16
CA ILE A 123 2.54 10.17 -6.88
C ILE A 123 2.11 9.04 -5.95
N ILE A 124 1.56 9.38 -4.78
CA ILE A 124 0.96 8.41 -3.89
C ILE A 124 -0.56 8.40 -4.06
N VAL A 125 -1.14 7.20 -4.17
CA VAL A 125 -2.60 6.99 -4.29
C VAL A 125 -3.05 6.14 -3.12
N GLY A 126 -4.04 6.59 -2.34
CA GLY A 126 -4.50 5.83 -1.18
C GLY A 126 -5.74 6.37 -0.47
N ASP A 127 -6.34 5.55 0.40
CA ASP A 127 -7.59 5.84 1.12
C ASP A 127 -7.35 6.33 2.57
N GLY A 128 -6.09 6.38 3.02
CA GLY A 128 -5.73 6.59 4.42
C GLY A 128 -5.01 7.90 4.68
N MET A 129 -5.10 8.39 5.93
CA MET A 129 -4.31 9.55 6.36
C MET A 129 -2.80 9.27 6.38
N THR A 130 -2.38 8.01 6.49
CA THR A 130 -0.96 7.65 6.38
C THR A 130 -0.44 7.78 4.94
N ASP A 131 -1.31 7.65 3.94
CA ASP A 131 -1.00 7.96 2.53
C ASP A 131 -0.88 9.46 2.33
N ALA A 132 -1.86 10.22 2.83
CA ALA A 132 -1.85 11.68 2.77
C ALA A 132 -0.59 12.28 3.41
N LYS A 133 -0.18 11.75 4.57
CA LYS A 133 1.03 12.18 5.30
C LYS A 133 2.34 11.84 4.59
N ALA A 134 2.33 11.02 3.55
CA ALA A 134 3.51 10.75 2.72
C ALA A 134 3.72 11.82 1.64
N CYS A 135 2.89 12.86 1.60
CA CYS A 135 3.00 14.04 0.74
C CYS A 135 3.05 15.30 1.60
N PRO A 136 4.24 15.88 1.87
CA PRO A 136 5.58 15.50 1.38
C PRO A 136 6.12 14.20 2.01
N PRO A 137 7.11 13.51 1.40
CA PRO A 137 7.93 13.95 0.26
C PRO A 137 7.40 13.59 -1.13
N ALA A 138 6.25 12.91 -1.25
CA ALA A 138 5.61 12.70 -2.54
C ALA A 138 5.35 14.04 -3.25
N THR A 139 5.41 14.03 -4.58
CA THR A 139 5.10 15.19 -5.41
C THR A 139 3.61 15.50 -5.39
N PHE A 140 2.78 14.45 -5.44
CA PHE A 140 1.33 14.57 -5.36
C PHE A 140 0.72 13.44 -4.54
N PHE A 141 -0.36 13.75 -3.83
CA PHE A 141 -1.24 12.77 -3.22
C PHE A 141 -2.61 12.79 -3.91
N ILE A 142 -3.06 11.62 -4.36
CA ILE A 142 -4.40 11.39 -4.89
C ILE A 142 -5.16 10.53 -3.87
N GLY A 143 -6.22 11.09 -3.30
CA GLY A 143 -7.11 10.37 -2.40
C GLY A 143 -7.98 9.39 -3.19
N PHE A 144 -8.17 8.18 -2.66
CA PHE A 144 -8.98 7.15 -3.29
C PHE A 144 -10.09 6.63 -2.36
N GLY A 145 -11.34 6.94 -2.70
CA GLY A 145 -12.52 6.61 -1.91
C GLY A 145 -13.31 5.38 -2.38
N GLY A 146 -12.82 4.61 -3.36
CA GLY A 146 -13.63 3.58 -4.02
C GLY A 146 -14.05 2.38 -3.17
N ASN A 147 -13.34 2.10 -2.08
CA ASN A 147 -13.75 1.08 -1.10
C ASN A 147 -14.19 1.70 0.24
N ALA A 148 -13.59 2.83 0.62
CA ALA A 148 -13.89 3.55 1.86
C ALA A 148 -13.68 5.04 1.63
N ASP A 149 -14.76 5.82 1.61
CA ASP A 149 -14.69 7.27 1.58
C ASP A 149 -14.45 7.80 3.00
N ARG A 150 -13.33 8.49 3.20
CA ARG A 150 -12.93 9.05 4.50
C ARG A 150 -12.90 10.58 4.38
N PRO A 151 -13.78 11.31 5.08
CA PRO A 151 -13.80 12.77 5.03
C PRO A 151 -12.44 13.45 5.32
N PRO A 152 -11.62 12.99 6.29
CA PRO A 152 -10.30 13.57 6.52
C PRO A 152 -9.34 13.44 5.32
N VAL A 153 -9.45 12.35 4.55
CA VAL A 153 -8.59 12.12 3.39
C VAL A 153 -9.03 12.96 2.21
N ARG A 154 -10.35 13.07 2.00
CA ARG A 154 -10.93 13.97 1.01
C ARG A 154 -10.57 15.43 1.26
N ALA A 155 -10.52 15.85 2.53
CA ALA A 155 -10.10 17.19 2.90
C ALA A 155 -8.58 17.43 2.74
N ALA A 156 -7.77 16.37 2.66
CA ALA A 156 -6.31 16.47 2.61
C ALA A 156 -5.74 16.69 1.20
N THR A 157 -6.56 16.61 0.15
CA THR A 157 -6.08 16.78 -1.24
C THR A 157 -7.19 17.32 -2.15
N PRO A 158 -6.86 18.18 -3.12
CA PRO A 158 -7.79 18.56 -4.18
C PRO A 158 -8.00 17.44 -5.22
N TYR A 159 -7.15 16.40 -5.23
CA TYR A 159 -7.24 15.28 -6.16
C TYR A 159 -7.85 14.07 -5.47
N PHE A 160 -9.13 13.80 -5.73
CA PHE A 160 -9.84 12.69 -5.10
C PHE A 160 -10.67 11.91 -6.12
N CYS A 161 -10.45 10.61 -6.18
CA CYS A 161 -11.17 9.69 -7.07
C CYS A 161 -11.94 8.65 -6.26
N THR A 162 -13.11 8.26 -6.72
CA THR A 162 -13.96 7.20 -6.15
C THR A 162 -13.99 5.94 -7.02
N THR A 163 -13.48 6.01 -8.25
CA THR A 163 -13.37 4.85 -9.14
C THR A 163 -12.00 4.79 -9.80
N MET A 164 -11.60 3.59 -10.24
CA MET A 164 -10.37 3.43 -11.04
C MET A 164 -10.49 4.11 -12.42
N GLN A 165 -11.71 4.29 -12.92
CA GLN A 165 -11.95 5.03 -14.16
C GLN A 165 -11.64 6.52 -13.98
N GLU A 166 -12.13 7.16 -12.91
CA GLU A 166 -11.80 8.55 -12.58
C GLU A 166 -10.30 8.75 -12.41
N LEU A 167 -9.63 7.79 -11.75
CA LEU A 167 -8.18 7.81 -11.59
C LEU A 167 -7.45 7.74 -12.93
N LEU A 168 -7.94 6.87 -13.84
CA LEU A 168 -7.38 6.75 -15.18
C LEU A 168 -7.58 8.02 -16.02
N GLU A 169 -8.77 8.62 -15.96
CA GLU A 169 -9.09 9.89 -16.63
C GLU A 169 -8.22 11.04 -16.10
N LEU A 170 -7.99 11.09 -14.78
CA LEU A 170 -7.06 12.03 -14.18
C LEU A 170 -5.65 11.86 -14.75
N PHE A 171 -5.11 10.64 -14.77
CA PHE A 171 -3.79 10.37 -15.35
C PHE A 171 -3.69 10.71 -16.83
N ARG A 172 -4.74 10.47 -17.62
CA ARG A 172 -4.79 10.90 -19.04
C ARG A 172 -4.76 12.41 -19.18
N SER A 173 -5.52 13.13 -18.36
CA SER A 173 -5.60 14.60 -18.46
C SER A 173 -4.27 15.32 -18.20
N VAL A 174 -3.35 14.67 -17.48
CA VAL A 174 -1.99 15.16 -17.22
C VAL A 174 -0.91 14.45 -18.05
N GLY A 175 -1.30 13.61 -19.01
CA GLY A 175 -0.38 12.95 -19.94
C GLY A 175 0.49 11.84 -19.35
N LEU A 176 0.11 11.25 -18.21
CA LEU A 176 0.85 10.14 -17.58
C LEU A 176 0.55 8.79 -18.25
N VAL A 177 -0.60 8.66 -18.92
CA VAL A 177 -1.00 7.46 -19.67
C VAL A 177 -1.72 7.86 -20.95
N LEU A 178 -1.61 7.01 -21.97
CA LEU A 178 -2.34 7.11 -23.24
C LEU A 178 -3.82 6.67 -23.13
#